data_AF-A0A968BSU0-F1
#
_entry.id   AF-A0A968BSU0-F1
#
_cell.length_a   1.000
_cell.length_b   1.000
_cell.length_c   1.000
_cell.angle_alpha   90.00
_cell.angle_beta   90.00
_cell.angle_gamma   90.00
#
_symmetry.space_group_name_H-M   'P 1'
#
loop_
_entity.id
_entity.type
_entity.pdbx_description
1 polymer ?
#
loop_
_entity_poly.entity_id
_entity_poly.type
_entity_poly.pdbx_seq_one_letter_code
_entity_poly.pdbx_strand_id
1 'polypeptide(L)' 'LYGRLQTFAGHLTRVGKNLNGGVDAYNKAVGSFESRVMPSARKFTEMGIEKGKEELSTPEAVERLARISQPDE' A
#
# COMPACT_ATOMS: atom_id res chain seq x y z
N LEU A 1 12.83 18.68 29.42
CA LEU A 1 13.17 17.54 28.54
C LEU A 1 11.98 16.62 28.31
N TYR A 2 11.32 16.16 29.37
CA TYR A 2 10.15 15.26 29.33
C TYR A 2 9.04 15.71 28.35
N GLY A 3 8.61 16.97 28.40
CA GLY A 3 7.57 17.49 27.49
C GLY A 3 7.91 17.38 26.00
N ARG A 4 9.19 17.57 25.61
CA ARG A 4 9.64 17.42 24.22
C ARG A 4 9.57 15.96 23.76
N LEU A 5 9.91 15.02 24.65
CA LEU A 5 9.81 13.58 24.38
C LEU A 5 8.35 13.16 24.20
N GLN A 6 7.44 13.67 25.04
CA GLN A 6 6.01 13.40 24.92
C GLN A 6 5.44 13.91 23.58
N THR A 7 5.79 15.14 23.18
CA THR A 7 5.38 15.68 21.86
C THR A 7 5.92 14.84 20.72
N PHE A 8 7.19 14.45 20.77
CA PHE A 8 7.81 13.63 19.75
C PHE A 8 7.17 12.23 19.64
N ALA A 9 6.88 11.58 20.77
CA ALA A 9 6.15 10.31 20.81
C ALA A 9 4.75 10.44 20.17
N GLY A 10 4.06 11.57 20.40
CA GLY A 10 2.80 11.89 19.73
C GLY A 10 2.94 12.00 18.21
N HIS A 11 4.00 12.64 17.71
CA HIS A 11 4.28 12.70 16.27
C HIS A 11 4.55 11.32 15.68
N LEU A 12 5.38 10.50 16.32
CA LEU A 12 5.65 9.13 15.86
C LEU A 12 4.38 8.28 15.81
N THR A 13 3.51 8.39 16.81
CA THR A 13 2.20 7.71 16.82
C THR A 13 1.36 8.10 15.61
N ARG A 14 1.32 9.40 15.26
CA ARG A 14 0.57 9.88 14.10
C ARG A 14 1.16 9.37 12.79
N VAL A 15 2.49 9.34 12.66
CA VAL A 15 3.17 8.80 11.49
C VAL A 15 2.85 7.32 11.30
N GLY A 16 2.93 6.51 12.37
CA GLY A 16 2.60 5.09 12.31
C GLY A 16 1.17 4.84 11.81
N LYS A 17 0.19 5.61 12.31
CA LYS A 17 -1.20 5.53 11.83
C LYS A 17 -1.35 5.86 10.35
N ASN A 18 -0.67 6.92 9.89
CA ASN A 18 -0.73 7.33 8.48
C ASN A 18 -0.09 6.30 7.55
N LEU A 19 1.03 5.69 7.98
CA LEU A 19 1.68 4.61 7.23
C LEU A 19 0.76 3.40 7.09
N ASN A 20 0.08 2.99 8.17
CA ASN A 20 -0.92 1.91 8.11
C ASN A 20 -2.05 2.24 7.13
N GLY A 21 -2.59 3.45 7.19
CA GLY A 21 -3.61 3.89 6.23
C GLY A 21 -3.11 3.90 4.78
N GLY A 22 -1.84 4.24 4.55
CA GLY A 22 -1.19 4.15 3.25
C GLY A 22 -1.08 2.70 2.74
N VAL A 23 -0.68 1.78 3.61
CA VAL A 23 -0.65 0.33 3.31
C VAL A 23 -2.05 -0.19 2.97
N ASP A 24 -3.07 0.18 3.73
CA ASP A 24 -4.46 -0.21 3.46
C ASP A 24 -4.95 0.32 2.10
N ALA A 25 -4.66 1.59 1.78
CA ALA A 25 -5.03 2.20 0.51
C ALA A 25 -4.31 1.53 -0.67
N TYR A 26 -3.03 1.23 -0.51
CA TYR A 26 -2.24 0.49 -1.50
C TYR A 26 -2.83 -0.91 -1.74
N ASN A 27 -3.11 -1.67 -0.69
CA ASN A 27 -3.69 -3.02 -0.81
C ASN A 27 -5.07 -3.00 -1.49
N LYS A 28 -5.91 -2.00 -1.20
CA LYS A 28 -7.18 -1.80 -1.91
C LYS A 28 -6.96 -1.51 -3.41
N ALA A 29 -5.94 -0.72 -3.75
CA ALA A 29 -5.58 -0.44 -5.13
C ALA A 29 -5.09 -1.70 -5.85
N VAL A 30 -4.24 -2.51 -5.21
CA VAL A 30 -3.80 -3.83 -5.71
C VAL A 30 -5.01 -4.72 -6.00
N GLY A 31 -5.93 -4.88 -5.02
CA GLY A 31 -7.12 -5.70 -5.23
C GLY A 31 -8.04 -5.16 -6.34
N SER A 32 -8.15 -3.85 -6.51
CA SER A 32 -8.87 -3.25 -7.64
C SER A 32 -8.16 -3.48 -8.98
N PHE A 33 -6.84 -3.45 -8.99
CA PHE A 33 -6.03 -3.72 -10.18
C PHE A 33 -6.25 -5.17 -10.65
N GLU A 34 -6.16 -6.13 -9.74
CA GLU A 34 -6.41 -7.55 -10.02
C GLU A 34 -7.84 -7.81 -10.49
N SER A 35 -8.84 -7.27 -9.79
CA SER A 35 -10.24 -7.60 -10.05
C SER A 35 -10.87 -6.84 -11.22
N ARG A 36 -10.34 -5.67 -11.59
CA ARG A 36 -10.98 -4.79 -12.60
C ARG A 36 -10.07 -4.47 -13.78
N VAL A 37 -8.79 -4.22 -13.53
CA VAL A 37 -7.85 -3.77 -14.57
C VAL A 37 -7.31 -4.96 -15.35
N MET A 38 -6.81 -6.00 -14.67
CA MET A 38 -6.23 -7.18 -15.32
C MET A 38 -7.19 -7.91 -16.28
N PRO A 39 -8.48 -8.11 -15.96
CA PRO A 39 -9.43 -8.68 -16.91
C PRO A 39 -9.62 -7.82 -18.16
N SER A 40 -9.59 -6.49 -18.00
CA SER A 40 -9.72 -5.56 -19.13
C SER A 40 -8.47 -5.57 -20.01
N ALA A 41 -7.29 -5.64 -19.41
CA ALA A 41 -6.03 -5.82 -20.13
C ALA A 41 -6.02 -7.10 -20.96
N ARG A 42 -6.45 -8.24 -20.39
CA ARG A 42 -6.57 -9.52 -21.11
C ARG A 42 -7.50 -9.42 -22.32
N LYS A 43 -8.66 -8.76 -22.17
CA LYS A 43 -9.59 -8.53 -23.29
C LYS A 43 -8.98 -7.68 -24.40
N PHE A 44 -8.15 -6.68 -24.07
CA PHE A 44 -7.45 -5.90 -25.09
C PHE A 44 -6.46 -6.76 -25.88
N THR A 45 -5.71 -7.63 -25.20
CA THR A 45 -4.85 -8.62 -25.86
C THR A 45 -5.66 -9.56 -26.76
N GLU A 46 -6.79 -10.10 -26.28
CA GLU A 46 -7.68 -10.96 -27.08
C GLU A 46 -8.23 -10.26 -28.33
N MET A 47 -8.43 -8.94 -28.29
CA MET A 47 -8.84 -8.13 -29.44
C MET A 47 -7.68 -7.73 -30.37
N GLY A 48 -6.47 -8.23 -30.12
CA GLY A 48 -5.27 -7.90 -30.90
C GLY A 48 -4.75 -6.48 -30.67
N ILE A 49 -5.21 -5.81 -29.60
CA ILE A 49 -4.74 -4.47 -29.21
C ILE A 49 -3.54 -4.65 -28.28
N GLU A 50 -2.42 -5.11 -28.82
CA GLU A 50 -1.16 -5.17 -28.09
C GLU A 50 -0.37 -3.87 -28.28
N LYS A 51 -0.24 -3.07 -27.22
CA LYS A 51 0.71 -1.95 -27.17
C LYS A 51 1.80 -2.27 -26.15
N GLY A 52 2.96 -2.68 -26.64
CA GLY A 52 4.15 -2.97 -25.82
C GLY A 52 4.42 -4.47 -25.67
N LYS A 53 5.69 -4.84 -25.57
CA LYS A 53 6.14 -6.24 -25.43
C LYS A 53 6.10 -6.75 -23.98
N GLU A 54 5.87 -5.87 -23.02
CA GLU A 54 5.84 -6.23 -21.60
C GLU A 54 4.41 -6.46 -21.12
N GLU A 55 4.19 -7.63 -20.53
CA GLU A 55 2.93 -7.99 -19.90
C GLU A 55 2.73 -7.16 -18.62
N LEU A 56 1.50 -6.70 -18.38
CA LEU A 56 1.18 -5.97 -17.16
C LEU A 56 1.31 -6.89 -15.95
N SER A 57 2.32 -6.66 -15.11
CA SER A 57 2.51 -7.41 -13.87
C SER A 57 1.61 -6.87 -12.76
N THR A 58 1.00 -7.76 -11.98
CA THR A 58 0.28 -7.38 -10.78
C THR A 58 1.27 -7.01 -9.66
N PRO A 59 1.16 -5.80 -9.07
CA PRO A 59 1.95 -5.44 -7.90
C PRO A 59 1.55 -6.30 -6.69
N GLU A 60 2.53 -6.76 -5.90
CA GLU A 60 2.29 -7.57 -4.71
C GLU A 60 1.63 -6.77 -3.58
N ALA A 61 0.79 -7.43 -2.79
CA ALA A 61 0.21 -6.84 -1.58
C ALA A 61 1.27 -6.67 -0.48
N VAL A 62 1.08 -5.65 0.37
CA VAL A 62 1.95 -5.41 1.53
C VAL A 62 1.29 -5.98 2.78
N GLU A 63 1.92 -6.96 3.41
CA GLU A 63 1.43 -7.62 4.63
C GLU A 63 1.95 -6.99 5.94
N ARG A 64 2.75 -5.92 5.84
CA ARG A 64 3.43 -5.30 6.99
C ARG A 64 2.79 -3.97 7.36
N LEU A 65 2.44 -3.83 8.64
CA LEU A 65 2.04 -2.56 9.24
C LEU A 65 3.26 -1.83 9.83
N ALA A 66 3.12 -0.52 10.05
CA ALA A 66 4.08 0.28 10.78
C ALA A 66 4.29 -0.27 12.19
N ARG A 67 5.56 -0.42 12.57
CA ARG A 67 5.94 -0.89 13.90
C ARG A 67 5.39 0.06 14.96
N ILE A 68 4.58 -0.48 15.88
CA ILE A 68 4.17 0.23 17.09
C ILE A 68 5.27 -0.01 18.13
N SER A 69 5.87 1.07 18.63
CA SER A 69 6.79 0.97 19.77
C SER A 69 5.96 0.60 20.99
N GLN A 70 6.19 -0.57 21.57
CA GLN A 70 5.71 -0.84 22.92
C GLN A 70 6.62 -0.08 23.89
N PRO A 71 6.08 0.73 24.82
CA PRO A 71 6.89 1.23 25.92
C PRO A 71 7.29 0.03 26.78
N ASP A 72 8.57 -0.09 27.10
CA ASP A 72 9.01 -0.95 28.20
C ASP A 72 8.36 -0.41 29.49
N GLU A 73 7.77 -1.30 30.29
CA GLU A 73 7.09 -0.98 31.58
C GLU A 73 7.94 -0.10 32.51
#